data_AF-A0A1I8F0K9-F1
#
_entry.id   AF-A0A1I8F0K9-F1
#
_cell.length_a   1.000
_cell.length_b   1.000
_cell.length_c   1.000
_cell.angle_alpha   90.00
_cell.angle_beta   90.00
_cell.angle_gamma   90.00
#
_symmetry.space_group_name_H-M   'P 1'
#
loop_
_entity.id
_entity.type
_entity.pdbx_description
1 polymer ?
#
loop_
_entity_poly.entity_id
_entity_poly.type
_entity_poly.pdbx_seq_one_letter_code
_entity_poly.pdbx_strand_id
1 'polypeptide(L)'
;MFNNAVTFLETYGNLCDDVAVRCLAKVLSEIKMNLLNDENTALDFITTQEEVRNMCVRGLFRTNAEAEMVAMIIAGDIPTITSVSAQLDNWFELVPPYLLFIRPCATLPQLKDAVKDCLKIFGINKCDGIDAVMCELFSLEALRALHRISTSSTNWWFPAHLADLLQKADERITSAYDMDVRQHLIIEYGSSLFSEPGLWQVGFDYLRETGNEGLSHLELLIAQVPLDNETVATKLCSLCDEVDFDQTRKDIARAMAYRLLRTGRWGSALSWAIRSRDVEIVSTVADQVISRCSPDQFSSITVVEHFTEVMLLSSSFIFLHRYYKFRKLLESDQKVKAAELLVELIVSDLVPREFDVMLLSDLISILSEEDEVIISKDGSEQLLEHLVKYEADGPFQHNYDEWKMRLRTVRFLLLRNLARVITSTSL
;
A
#
# COMPACT_ATOMS: atom_id res chain seq x y z
N MET A 1 -21.24 22.23 32.66
CA MET A 1 -20.32 22.32 33.82
C MET A 1 -20.89 23.23 34.92
N PHE A 2 -21.32 24.46 34.61
CA PHE A 2 -21.93 25.40 35.58
C PHE A 2 -23.16 24.85 36.32
N ASN A 3 -24.11 24.22 35.63
CA ASN A 3 -25.29 23.62 36.28
C ASN A 3 -24.92 22.58 37.36
N ASN A 4 -23.91 21.74 37.09
CA ASN A 4 -23.45 20.77 38.07
C ASN A 4 -22.80 21.47 39.27
N ALA A 5 -21.98 22.50 39.03
CA ALA A 5 -21.37 23.29 40.09
C ALA A 5 -22.43 23.97 40.98
N VAL A 6 -23.49 24.54 40.37
CA VAL A 6 -24.64 25.10 41.11
C VAL A 6 -25.26 24.04 42.01
N THR A 7 -25.62 22.86 41.48
CA THR A 7 -26.24 21.81 42.30
C THR A 7 -25.35 21.35 43.47
N PHE A 8 -24.04 21.24 43.25
CA PHE A 8 -23.10 20.90 44.33
C PHE A 8 -23.03 22.00 45.39
N LEU A 9 -22.93 23.27 44.98
CA LEU A 9 -22.85 24.40 45.89
C LEU A 9 -24.16 24.62 46.66
N GLU A 10 -25.33 24.44 46.02
CA GLU A 10 -26.62 24.49 46.69
C GLU A 10 -26.74 23.38 47.75
N THR A 11 -26.34 22.16 47.38
CA THR A 11 -26.39 21.01 48.31
C THR A 11 -25.47 21.24 49.50
N TYR A 12 -24.22 21.63 49.26
CA TYR A 12 -23.25 21.92 50.32
C TYR A 12 -23.68 23.10 51.18
N GLY A 13 -24.08 24.21 50.56
CA GLY A 13 -24.52 25.42 51.25
C GLY A 13 -25.75 25.18 52.15
N ASN A 14 -26.67 24.31 51.73
CA ASN A 14 -27.82 23.91 52.55
C ASN A 14 -27.43 22.97 53.70
N LEU A 15 -26.50 22.02 53.46
CA LEU A 15 -26.05 21.09 54.50
C LEU A 15 -25.22 21.78 55.59
N CYS A 16 -24.38 22.75 55.20
CA CYS A 16 -23.47 23.45 56.11
C CYS A 16 -24.02 24.80 56.62
N ASP A 17 -25.24 25.18 56.21
CA ASP A 17 -25.87 26.48 56.48
C ASP A 17 -24.99 27.70 56.08
N ASP A 18 -24.09 27.52 55.11
CA ASP A 18 -23.16 28.55 54.67
C ASP A 18 -23.86 29.57 53.77
N VAL A 19 -23.99 30.79 54.26
CA VAL A 19 -24.67 31.89 53.55
C VAL A 19 -23.88 32.34 52.32
N ALA A 20 -22.55 32.38 52.38
CA ALA A 20 -21.70 32.80 51.27
C ALA A 20 -21.76 31.79 50.12
N VAL A 21 -21.74 30.50 50.44
CA VAL A 21 -21.85 29.44 49.42
C VAL A 21 -23.24 29.41 48.78
N ARG A 22 -24.33 29.58 49.55
CA ARG A 22 -25.68 29.72 48.98
C ARG A 22 -25.81 30.94 48.08
N CYS A 23 -25.20 32.05 48.49
CA CYS A 23 -25.15 33.27 47.68
C CYS A 23 -24.39 33.05 46.37
N LEU A 24 -23.26 32.35 46.41
CA LEU A 24 -22.47 32.01 45.22
C LEU A 24 -23.23 31.06 44.28
N ALA A 25 -23.94 30.07 44.84
CA ALA A 25 -24.77 29.16 44.07
C ALA A 25 -25.86 29.91 43.29
N LYS A 26 -26.51 30.89 43.93
CA LYS A 26 -27.50 31.76 43.28
C LYS A 26 -26.89 32.56 42.13
N VAL A 27 -25.74 33.21 42.36
CA VAL A 27 -25.00 33.94 41.31
C VAL A 27 -24.71 33.04 40.12
N LEU A 28 -24.18 31.84 40.36
CA LEU A 28 -23.84 30.89 39.29
C LEU A 28 -25.07 30.37 38.55
N SER A 29 -26.23 30.27 39.22
CA SER A 29 -27.50 29.85 38.59
C SER A 29 -28.05 30.89 37.60
N GLU A 30 -27.71 32.16 37.79
CA GLU A 30 -28.15 33.27 36.94
C GLU A 30 -27.29 33.40 35.67
N ILE A 31 -26.07 32.82 35.67
CA ILE A 31 -25.17 32.82 34.51
C ILE A 31 -25.65 31.81 33.45
N LYS A 32 -26.31 32.31 32.40
CA LYS A 32 -26.79 31.50 31.28
C LYS A 32 -25.73 31.31 30.19
N MET A 33 -24.87 30.31 30.38
CA MET A 33 -23.77 29.99 29.44
C MET A 33 -24.21 29.70 27.99
N ASN A 34 -25.42 29.16 27.80
CA ASN A 34 -25.92 28.77 26.47
C ASN A 34 -26.16 29.96 25.53
N LEU A 35 -26.10 31.19 26.03
CA LEU A 35 -26.52 32.38 25.33
C LEU A 35 -25.35 33.31 24.96
N LEU A 36 -24.11 32.99 25.33
CA LEU A 36 -22.91 33.80 25.05
C LEU A 36 -22.54 33.96 23.56
N ASN A 37 -23.31 33.34 22.66
CA ASN A 37 -23.15 33.47 21.20
C ASN A 37 -23.94 34.66 20.60
N ASP A 38 -24.79 35.33 21.39
CA ASP A 38 -25.54 36.52 20.97
C ASP A 38 -25.00 37.79 21.67
N GLU A 39 -24.85 38.88 20.93
CA GLU A 39 -24.27 40.14 21.43
C GLU A 39 -25.05 40.70 22.62
N ASN A 40 -26.39 40.58 22.61
CA ASN A 40 -27.22 41.07 23.71
C ASN A 40 -26.97 40.30 25.00
N THR A 41 -26.72 39.00 24.89
CA THR A 41 -26.56 38.17 26.10
C THR A 41 -25.14 38.25 26.66
N ALA A 42 -24.16 38.61 25.85
CA ALA A 42 -22.83 38.92 26.34
C ALA A 42 -22.86 40.20 27.23
N LEU A 43 -23.72 41.17 26.90
CA LEU A 43 -23.97 42.34 27.74
C LEU A 43 -24.67 41.98 29.07
N ASP A 44 -25.64 41.06 29.05
CA ASP A 44 -26.28 40.53 30.27
C ASP A 44 -25.26 39.84 31.18
N PHE A 45 -24.32 39.08 30.59
CA PHE A 45 -23.22 38.47 31.34
C PHE A 45 -22.31 39.51 31.99
N ILE A 46 -21.92 40.55 31.25
CA ILE A 46 -21.11 41.66 31.79
C ILE A 46 -21.84 42.37 32.95
N THR A 47 -23.16 42.55 32.82
CA THR A 47 -24.00 43.14 33.87
C THR A 47 -24.01 42.27 35.12
N THR A 48 -24.22 40.97 34.95
CA THR A 48 -24.16 39.99 36.04
C THR A 48 -22.79 39.99 36.72
N GLN A 49 -21.71 40.07 35.93
CA GLN A 49 -20.35 40.14 36.45
C GLN A 49 -20.11 41.40 37.30
N GLU A 50 -20.63 42.55 36.88
CA GLU A 50 -20.56 43.79 37.64
C GLU A 50 -21.32 43.68 38.97
N GLU A 51 -22.46 42.99 38.98
CA GLU A 51 -23.20 42.71 40.22
C GLU A 51 -22.36 41.85 41.18
N VAL A 52 -21.69 40.80 40.69
CA VAL A 52 -20.79 39.97 41.50
C VAL A 52 -19.64 40.80 42.08
N ARG A 53 -19.04 41.68 41.27
CA ARG A 53 -17.99 42.60 41.73
C ARG A 53 -18.49 43.49 42.88
N ASN A 54 -19.70 44.04 42.75
CA ASN A 54 -20.34 44.82 43.80
C ASN A 54 -20.64 43.99 45.06
N MET A 55 -21.01 42.72 44.92
CA MET A 55 -21.23 41.81 46.04
C MET A 55 -19.92 41.50 46.80
N CYS A 56 -18.81 41.31 46.09
CA CYS A 56 -17.48 41.16 46.68
C CYS A 56 -17.07 42.41 47.46
N VAL A 57 -17.23 43.60 46.88
CA VAL A 57 -16.91 44.89 47.55
C VAL A 57 -17.72 45.07 48.83
N ARG A 58 -19.01 44.69 48.81
CA ARG A 58 -19.90 44.70 49.98
C ARG A 58 -19.56 43.63 51.02
N GLY A 59 -18.64 42.71 50.72
CA GLY A 59 -18.16 41.68 51.62
C GLY A 59 -19.15 40.54 51.85
N LEU A 60 -20.06 40.25 50.91
CA LEU A 60 -21.05 39.18 51.06
C LEU A 60 -20.42 37.79 51.17
N PHE A 61 -19.21 37.60 50.65
CA PHE A 61 -18.53 36.29 50.62
C PHE A 61 -17.47 36.11 51.71
N ARG A 62 -17.17 37.14 52.51
CA ARG A 62 -16.05 37.14 53.50
C ARG A 62 -16.11 36.03 54.56
N THR A 63 -17.29 35.45 54.78
CA THR A 63 -17.47 34.34 55.73
C THR A 63 -16.85 33.03 55.23
N ASN A 64 -16.56 32.91 53.93
CA ASN A 64 -15.96 31.72 53.33
C ASN A 64 -14.93 32.13 52.26
N ALA A 65 -13.65 31.90 52.55
CA ALA A 65 -12.53 32.30 51.68
C ALA A 65 -12.58 31.64 50.29
N GLU A 66 -13.02 30.38 50.20
CA GLU A 66 -13.14 29.66 48.92
C GLU A 66 -14.28 30.23 48.08
N ALA A 67 -15.42 30.54 48.72
CA ALA A 67 -16.54 31.17 48.03
C ALA A 67 -16.18 32.59 47.54
N GLU A 68 -15.44 33.35 48.36
CA GLU A 68 -14.92 34.66 47.98
C GLU A 68 -13.93 34.56 46.81
N MET A 69 -13.02 33.58 46.84
CA MET A 69 -12.08 33.33 45.74
C MET A 69 -12.82 33.04 44.43
N VAL A 70 -13.81 32.14 44.44
CA VAL A 70 -14.60 31.82 43.24
C VAL A 70 -15.40 33.04 42.75
N ALA A 71 -16.02 33.80 43.66
CA ALA A 71 -16.72 35.03 43.29
C ALA A 71 -15.78 36.08 42.66
N MET A 72 -14.55 36.20 43.17
CA MET A 72 -13.52 37.08 42.63
C MET A 72 -13.03 36.63 41.24
N ILE A 73 -12.93 35.32 40.98
CA ILE A 73 -12.66 34.79 39.62
C ILE A 73 -13.80 35.19 38.66
N ILE A 74 -15.06 34.98 39.06
CA ILE A 74 -16.23 35.34 38.25
C ILE A 74 -16.24 36.85 37.97
N ALA A 75 -15.87 37.66 38.95
CA ALA A 75 -15.76 39.11 38.84
C ALA A 75 -14.59 39.58 37.94
N GLY A 76 -13.76 38.66 37.42
CA GLY A 76 -12.63 38.98 36.56
C GLY A 76 -11.42 39.56 37.30
N ASP A 77 -11.25 39.24 38.59
CA ASP A 77 -10.12 39.72 39.38
C ASP A 77 -8.80 39.04 38.96
N ILE A 78 -7.93 39.81 38.30
CA ILE A 78 -6.66 39.33 37.75
C ILE A 78 -5.71 38.77 38.84
N PRO A 79 -5.53 39.43 40.01
CA PRO A 79 -4.71 38.87 41.09
C PRO A 79 -5.19 37.49 41.56
N THR A 80 -6.50 37.32 41.76
CA THR A 80 -7.09 36.04 42.14
C THR A 80 -6.85 34.98 41.07
N ILE A 81 -7.11 35.30 39.80
CA ILE A 81 -6.88 34.40 38.67
C ILE A 81 -5.40 33.99 38.56
N THR A 82 -4.48 34.93 38.79
CA THR A 82 -3.02 34.68 38.82
C THR A 82 -2.63 33.75 39.96
N SER A 83 -3.28 33.86 41.12
CA SER A 83 -3.03 32.96 42.25
C SER A 83 -3.51 31.53 41.97
N VAL A 84 -4.63 31.38 41.27
CA VAL A 84 -5.23 30.09 40.92
C VAL A 84 -4.53 29.45 39.73
N SER A 85 -3.96 30.23 38.80
CA SER A 85 -3.25 29.68 37.64
C SER A 85 -2.06 28.82 38.04
N ALA A 86 -1.46 29.05 39.22
CA ALA A 86 -0.40 28.21 39.77
C ALA A 86 -0.84 26.77 40.10
N GLN A 87 -2.14 26.50 40.13
CA GLN A 87 -2.71 25.17 40.41
C GLN A 87 -3.11 24.43 39.12
N LEU A 88 -3.05 25.08 37.96
CA LEU A 88 -3.35 24.45 36.67
C LEU A 88 -2.10 23.75 36.14
N ASP A 89 -2.29 22.62 35.45
CA ASP A 89 -1.17 21.87 34.87
C ASP A 89 -0.63 22.55 33.61
N ASN A 90 -1.51 23.20 32.83
CA ASN A 90 -1.15 23.83 31.57
C ASN A 90 -1.68 25.26 31.45
N TRP A 91 -0.88 26.15 30.86
CA TRP A 91 -1.26 27.57 30.69
C TRP A 91 -2.50 27.75 29.81
N PHE A 92 -2.73 26.86 28.84
CA PHE A 92 -3.86 26.99 27.91
C PHE A 92 -5.20 26.66 28.58
N GLU A 93 -5.21 26.04 29.76
CA GLU A 93 -6.40 25.88 30.59
C GLU A 93 -6.90 27.23 31.14
N LEU A 94 -6.03 28.24 31.19
CA LEU A 94 -6.37 29.61 31.58
C LEU A 94 -7.09 30.39 30.47
N VAL A 95 -6.94 29.99 29.20
CA VAL A 95 -7.48 30.75 28.06
C VAL A 95 -9.02 30.85 28.12
N PRO A 96 -9.78 29.74 28.30
CA PRO A 96 -11.24 29.85 28.42
C PRO A 96 -11.73 30.75 29.57
N PRO A 97 -11.27 30.61 30.84
CA PRO A 97 -11.71 31.51 31.91
C PRO A 97 -11.21 32.95 31.71
N TYR A 98 -10.05 33.18 31.10
CA TYR A 98 -9.58 34.53 30.78
C TYR A 98 -10.49 35.23 29.75
N LEU A 99 -10.86 34.53 28.68
CA LEU A 99 -11.79 35.05 27.67
C LEU A 99 -13.21 35.24 28.23
N LEU A 100 -13.63 34.38 29.16
CA LEU A 100 -14.94 34.47 29.75
C LEU A 100 -15.05 35.61 30.78
N PHE A 101 -14.11 35.69 31.73
CA PHE A 101 -14.23 36.58 32.89
C PHE A 101 -13.41 37.87 32.77
N ILE A 102 -12.31 37.90 32.01
CA ILE A 102 -11.47 39.11 31.91
C ILE A 102 -11.75 39.87 30.62
N ARG A 103 -11.93 39.15 29.50
CA ARG A 103 -12.23 39.75 28.19
C ARG A 103 -13.52 39.19 27.58
N PRO A 104 -14.68 39.36 28.26
CA PRO A 104 -15.96 38.96 27.67
C PRO A 104 -16.13 39.69 26.33
N CYS A 105 -16.70 38.98 25.34
CA CYS A 105 -16.85 39.46 23.95
C CYS A 105 -15.54 39.58 23.14
N ALA A 106 -14.43 38.98 23.58
CA ALA A 106 -13.21 38.96 22.78
C ALA A 106 -13.47 38.38 21.38
N THR A 107 -13.08 39.14 20.36
CA THR A 107 -13.16 38.72 18.96
C THR A 107 -12.00 37.80 18.60
N LEU A 108 -12.15 37.03 17.52
CA LEU A 108 -11.14 36.09 17.05
C LEU A 108 -9.73 36.71 16.88
N PRO A 109 -9.56 37.94 16.32
CA PRO A 109 -8.25 38.59 16.24
C PRO A 109 -7.62 38.95 17.60
N GLN A 110 -8.44 39.16 18.63
CA GLN A 110 -7.97 39.51 19.98
C GLN A 110 -7.49 38.29 20.78
N LEU A 111 -7.72 37.07 20.27
CA LEU A 111 -7.27 35.83 20.89
C LEU A 111 -5.76 35.81 21.09
N LYS A 112 -5.00 36.33 20.13
CA LYS A 112 -3.53 36.44 20.21
C LYS A 112 -3.06 37.27 21.40
N ASP A 113 -3.78 38.34 21.73
CA ASP A 113 -3.42 39.17 22.89
C ASP A 113 -3.87 38.52 24.20
N ALA A 114 -5.01 37.82 24.21
CA ALA A 114 -5.43 37.02 25.36
C ALA A 114 -4.41 35.91 25.70
N VAL A 115 -3.86 35.23 24.69
CA VAL A 115 -2.79 34.24 24.85
C VAL A 115 -1.55 34.85 25.47
N LYS A 116 -1.08 36.01 24.97
CA LYS A 116 0.09 36.69 25.54
C LYS A 116 -0.12 37.03 27.02
N ASP A 117 -1.32 37.46 27.39
CA ASP A 117 -1.63 37.77 28.78
C ASP A 117 -1.67 36.49 29.64
N CYS A 118 -2.28 35.40 29.15
CA CYS A 118 -2.30 34.11 29.84
C CYS A 118 -0.88 33.57 30.06
N LEU A 119 0.00 33.66 29.06
CA LEU A 119 1.41 33.25 29.20
C LEU A 119 2.15 34.07 30.26
N LYS A 120 1.91 35.39 30.32
CA LYS A 120 2.50 36.26 31.36
C LYS A 120 1.99 35.88 32.74
N ILE A 121 0.69 35.65 32.89
CA ILE A 121 0.07 35.23 34.16
C ILE A 121 0.66 33.90 34.63
N PHE A 122 0.83 32.95 33.70
CA PHE A 122 1.41 31.64 33.99
C PHE A 122 2.94 31.64 34.18
N GLY A 123 3.61 32.75 33.83
CA GLY A 123 5.06 32.89 33.95
C GLY A 123 5.87 32.16 32.87
N ILE A 124 5.27 31.87 31.70
CA ILE A 124 5.96 31.21 30.58
C ILE A 124 6.71 32.24 29.75
N ASN A 125 8.03 32.18 29.82
CA ASN A 125 8.92 33.06 29.05
C ASN A 125 9.31 32.47 27.68
N LYS A 126 9.23 31.15 27.53
CA LYS A 126 9.56 30.45 26.30
C LYS A 126 8.57 29.30 26.11
N CYS A 127 7.93 29.27 24.94
CA CYS A 127 7.04 28.18 24.55
C CYS A 127 7.86 27.20 23.70
N ASP A 128 8.01 25.98 24.18
CA ASP A 128 8.63 24.87 23.44
C ASP A 128 7.68 23.66 23.41
N GLY A 129 8.01 22.66 22.58
CA GLY A 129 7.18 21.47 22.40
C GLY A 129 5.70 21.79 22.09
N ILE A 130 4.80 21.27 22.93
CA ILE A 130 3.35 21.44 22.82
C ILE A 130 2.94 22.91 23.02
N ASP A 131 3.60 23.64 23.94
CA ASP A 131 3.26 25.04 24.20
C ASP A 131 3.49 25.92 22.98
N ALA A 132 4.57 25.64 22.24
CA ALA A 132 4.83 26.33 20.98
C ALA A 132 3.72 26.07 19.96
N VAL A 133 3.25 24.82 19.83
CA VAL A 133 2.16 24.46 18.93
C VAL A 133 0.86 25.16 19.34
N MET A 134 0.50 25.09 20.62
CA MET A 134 -0.71 25.72 21.15
C MET A 134 -0.69 27.24 20.94
N CYS A 135 0.46 27.89 21.15
CA CYS A 135 0.62 29.32 20.87
C CYS A 135 0.34 29.69 19.41
N GLU A 136 0.86 28.94 18.45
CA GLU A 136 0.60 29.21 17.02
C GLU A 136 -0.87 28.95 16.67
N LEU A 137 -1.48 27.89 17.22
CA LEU A 137 -2.90 27.56 17.01
C LEU A 137 -3.82 28.67 17.53
N PHE A 138 -3.65 29.11 18.78
CA PHE A 138 -4.45 30.22 19.32
C PHE A 138 -4.10 31.57 18.66
N SER A 139 -2.92 31.72 18.08
CA SER A 139 -2.56 32.90 17.28
C SER A 139 -3.14 32.85 15.87
N LEU A 140 -3.83 31.77 15.48
CA LEU A 140 -4.41 31.53 14.16
C LEU A 140 -3.36 31.45 13.04
N GLU A 141 -2.12 31.11 13.40
CA GLU A 141 -0.99 30.97 12.49
C GLU A 141 -0.88 29.49 12.06
N ALA A 142 -1.90 29.00 11.35
CA ALA A 142 -2.08 27.58 11.04
C ALA A 142 -0.85 26.94 10.35
N LEU A 143 -0.24 27.63 9.39
CA LEU A 143 0.97 27.15 8.69
C LEU A 143 2.15 26.93 9.65
N ARG A 144 2.34 27.84 10.62
CA ARG A 144 3.39 27.69 11.63
C ARG A 144 3.08 26.56 12.58
N ALA A 145 1.82 26.39 12.96
CA ALA A 145 1.39 25.27 13.78
C ALA A 145 1.67 23.93 13.08
N LEU A 146 1.26 23.80 11.80
CA LEU A 146 1.52 22.60 10.99
C LEU A 146 3.02 22.30 10.87
N HIS A 147 3.85 23.30 10.60
CA HIS A 147 5.31 23.14 10.54
C HIS A 147 5.91 22.69 11.90
N ARG A 148 5.44 23.22 13.02
CA ARG A 148 5.89 22.78 14.34
C ARG A 148 5.46 21.35 14.64
N ILE A 149 4.21 21.01 14.31
CA ILE A 149 3.68 19.65 14.49
C ILE A 149 4.52 18.65 13.68
N SER A 150 4.76 18.94 12.40
CA SER A 150 5.52 18.06 11.51
C SER A 150 6.98 17.89 11.95
N THR A 151 7.60 18.92 12.52
CA THR A 151 8.98 18.84 13.01
C THR A 151 9.10 18.22 14.41
N SER A 152 8.01 18.20 15.19
CA SER A 152 8.00 17.69 16.56
C SER A 152 7.85 16.16 16.67
N SER A 153 7.34 15.51 15.63
CA SER A 153 7.10 14.06 15.64
C SER A 153 7.39 13.45 14.28
N THR A 154 7.80 12.18 14.26
CA THR A 154 7.97 11.41 13.03
C THR A 154 6.65 10.88 12.46
N ASN A 155 5.52 11.10 13.15
CA ASN A 155 4.21 10.62 12.74
C ASN A 155 3.50 11.70 11.90
N TRP A 156 3.43 11.46 10.60
CA TRP A 156 2.81 12.36 9.64
C TRP A 156 1.28 12.35 9.65
N TRP A 157 0.64 11.39 10.34
CA TRP A 157 -0.82 11.25 10.38
C TRP A 157 -1.52 12.52 10.84
N PHE A 158 -1.12 13.05 12.01
CA PHE A 158 -1.76 14.22 12.59
C PHE A 158 -1.58 15.49 11.73
N PRO A 159 -0.36 15.89 11.31
CA PRO A 159 -0.20 17.07 10.46
C PRO A 159 -0.90 16.93 9.10
N ALA A 160 -0.88 15.75 8.47
CA ALA A 160 -1.55 15.53 7.18
C ALA A 160 -3.08 15.70 7.29
N HIS A 161 -3.71 15.06 8.28
CA HIS A 161 -5.15 15.16 8.46
C HIS A 161 -5.62 16.50 9.02
N LEU A 162 -4.82 17.14 9.87
CA LEU A 162 -5.11 18.49 10.32
C LEU A 162 -5.05 19.48 9.14
N ALA A 163 -4.03 19.38 8.29
CA ALA A 163 -3.94 20.21 7.08
C ALA A 163 -5.12 19.97 6.14
N ASP A 164 -5.54 18.72 5.95
CA ASP A 164 -6.71 18.38 5.12
C ASP A 164 -8.02 18.96 5.67
N LEU A 165 -8.22 18.91 7.00
CA LEU A 165 -9.36 19.55 7.66
C LEU A 165 -9.32 21.08 7.53
N LEU A 166 -8.14 21.69 7.68
CA LEU A 166 -7.97 23.14 7.56
C LEU A 166 -8.25 23.62 6.14
N GLN A 167 -7.75 22.91 5.12
CA GLN A 167 -8.01 23.25 3.72
C GLN A 167 -9.50 23.14 3.38
N LYS A 168 -10.20 22.13 3.91
CA LYS A 168 -11.67 21.99 3.75
C LYS A 168 -12.46 23.14 4.41
N ALA A 169 -11.90 23.75 5.46
CA ALA A 169 -12.52 24.92 6.07
C ALA A 169 -12.27 26.19 5.23
N ASP A 170 -11.02 26.41 4.81
CA ASP A 170 -10.65 27.47 3.87
C ASP A 170 -9.30 27.14 3.21
N GLU A 171 -9.30 27.03 1.89
CA GLU A 171 -8.12 26.64 1.10
C GLU A 171 -6.90 27.54 1.35
N ARG A 172 -7.15 28.84 1.61
CA ARG A 172 -6.10 29.84 1.83
C ARG A 172 -5.30 29.62 3.11
N ILE A 173 -5.81 28.79 4.03
CA ILE A 173 -5.14 28.49 5.30
C ILE A 173 -3.90 27.62 5.07
N THR A 174 -3.93 26.71 4.08
CA THR A 174 -2.83 25.77 3.81
C THR A 174 -1.97 26.18 2.60
N SER A 175 -2.37 27.21 1.85
CA SER A 175 -1.59 27.74 0.74
C SER A 175 -0.55 28.77 1.22
N ALA A 176 0.70 28.61 0.78
CA ALA A 176 1.77 29.58 1.03
C ALA A 176 2.63 29.76 -0.22
N TYR A 177 2.74 30.98 -0.76
CA TYR A 177 3.57 31.29 -1.93
C TYR A 177 3.32 30.33 -3.11
N ASP A 178 2.06 30.10 -3.46
CA ASP A 178 1.60 29.16 -4.50
C ASP A 178 1.94 27.67 -4.25
N MET A 179 2.43 27.32 -3.05
CA MET A 179 2.62 25.95 -2.61
C MET A 179 1.45 25.49 -1.73
N ASP A 180 0.93 24.29 -1.98
CA ASP A 180 -0.05 23.65 -1.11
C ASP A 180 0.68 22.83 -0.03
N VAL A 181 0.75 23.36 1.20
CA VAL A 181 1.36 22.65 2.33
C VAL A 181 0.64 21.34 2.62
N ARG A 182 -0.67 21.26 2.34
CA ARG A 182 -1.43 20.02 2.52
C ARG A 182 -0.92 18.93 1.59
N GLN A 183 -0.67 19.25 0.31
CA GLN A 183 -0.15 18.29 -0.66
C GLN A 183 1.15 17.65 -0.16
N HIS A 184 2.10 18.46 0.27
CA HIS A 184 3.36 17.97 0.83
C HIS A 184 3.15 17.05 2.04
N LEU A 185 2.32 17.46 3.01
CA LEU A 185 2.08 16.66 4.21
C LEU A 185 1.38 15.33 3.91
N ILE A 186 0.47 15.29 2.94
CA ILE A 186 -0.17 14.05 2.49
C ILE A 186 0.85 13.15 1.76
N ILE A 187 1.75 13.72 0.96
CA ILE A 187 2.81 12.97 0.31
C ILE A 187 3.74 12.32 1.34
N GLU A 188 4.19 13.07 2.34
CA GLU A 188 5.03 12.54 3.42
C GLU A 188 4.31 11.43 4.20
N TYR A 189 3.03 11.63 4.53
CA TYR A 189 2.23 10.61 5.19
C TYR A 189 2.04 9.36 4.32
N GLY A 190 1.60 9.51 3.07
CA GLY A 190 1.41 8.41 2.14
C GLY A 190 2.70 7.62 1.91
N SER A 191 3.83 8.32 1.80
CA SER A 191 5.16 7.72 1.66
C SER A 191 5.57 6.93 2.91
N SER A 192 5.29 7.47 4.11
CA SER A 192 5.61 6.76 5.36
C SER A 192 4.86 5.41 5.49
N LEU A 193 3.66 5.30 4.93
CA LEU A 193 2.85 4.08 4.95
C LEU A 193 3.45 2.93 4.10
N PHE A 194 4.34 3.22 3.15
CA PHE A 194 5.05 2.17 2.40
C PHE A 194 6.08 1.43 3.26
N SER A 195 6.58 2.06 4.32
CA SER A 195 7.51 1.44 5.26
C SER A 195 6.80 0.51 6.26
N GLU A 196 5.47 0.68 6.42
CA GLU A 196 4.67 -0.08 7.37
C GLU A 196 4.04 -1.33 6.73
N PRO A 197 4.25 -2.53 7.30
CA PRO A 197 3.72 -3.77 6.74
C PRO A 197 2.20 -3.74 6.58
N GLY A 198 1.73 -3.94 5.34
CA GLY A 198 0.30 -4.02 5.01
C GLY A 198 -0.41 -2.68 4.78
N LEU A 199 0.27 -1.54 4.96
CA LEU A 199 -0.33 -0.21 4.76
C LEU A 199 -0.02 0.45 3.42
N TRP A 200 0.87 -0.13 2.62
CA TRP A 200 1.28 0.44 1.32
C TRP A 200 0.12 0.69 0.35
N GLN A 201 -0.98 -0.08 0.42
CA GLN A 201 -2.17 0.18 -0.42
C GLN A 201 -2.88 1.48 -0.02
N VAL A 202 -2.97 1.73 1.29
CA VAL A 202 -3.50 3.00 1.81
C VAL A 202 -2.56 4.14 1.44
N GLY A 203 -1.24 3.92 1.53
CA GLY A 203 -0.22 4.86 1.04
C GLY A 203 -0.37 5.20 -0.44
N PHE A 204 -0.64 4.19 -1.28
CA PHE A 204 -0.90 4.36 -2.71
C PHE A 204 -2.09 5.31 -2.94
N ASP A 205 -3.21 5.09 -2.24
CA ASP A 205 -4.40 5.92 -2.39
C ASP A 205 -4.14 7.38 -1.99
N TYR A 206 -3.41 7.62 -0.88
CA TYR A 206 -3.02 8.98 -0.49
C TYR A 206 -2.16 9.68 -1.54
N LEU A 207 -1.15 8.98 -2.08
CA LEU A 207 -0.25 9.56 -3.07
C LEU A 207 -0.98 9.85 -4.38
N ARG A 208 -1.88 8.96 -4.83
CA ARG A 208 -2.68 9.18 -6.05
C ARG A 208 -3.52 10.45 -5.98
N GLU A 209 -4.12 10.75 -4.82
CA GLU A 209 -4.95 11.96 -4.63
C GLU A 209 -4.14 13.27 -4.69
N THR A 210 -2.81 13.22 -4.53
CA THR A 210 -1.95 14.41 -4.55
C THR A 210 -1.44 14.80 -5.94
N GLY A 211 -1.96 14.18 -7.01
CA GLY A 211 -1.65 14.54 -8.39
C GLY A 211 -0.21 14.18 -8.80
N ASN A 212 0.37 14.96 -9.73
CA ASN A 212 1.63 14.60 -10.40
C ASN A 212 2.83 14.45 -9.44
N GLU A 213 2.90 15.25 -8.39
CA GLU A 213 3.97 15.12 -7.39
C GLU A 213 3.85 13.80 -6.63
N GLY A 214 2.64 13.45 -6.18
CA GLY A 214 2.36 12.18 -5.55
C GLY A 214 2.64 10.98 -6.44
N LEU A 215 2.24 11.05 -7.71
CA LEU A 215 2.52 10.00 -8.71
C LEU A 215 4.02 9.80 -8.90
N SER A 216 4.81 10.88 -8.91
CA SER A 216 6.27 10.79 -9.02
C SER A 216 6.90 10.05 -7.82
N HIS A 217 6.39 10.27 -6.61
CA HIS A 217 6.81 9.53 -5.42
C HIS A 217 6.34 8.06 -5.47
N LEU A 218 5.11 7.86 -5.95
CA LEU A 218 4.50 6.55 -6.06
C LEU A 218 5.28 5.60 -6.97
N GLU A 219 5.79 6.11 -8.10
CA GLU A 219 6.61 5.32 -9.04
C GLU A 219 7.87 4.76 -8.36
N LEU A 220 8.53 5.57 -7.53
CA LEU A 220 9.73 5.17 -6.77
C LEU A 220 9.43 4.19 -5.64
N LEU A 221 8.29 4.35 -4.97
CA LEU A 221 7.92 3.55 -3.79
C LEU A 221 7.36 2.19 -4.17
N ILE A 222 6.58 2.08 -5.25
CA ILE A 222 6.06 0.81 -5.77
C ILE A 222 7.20 -0.18 -6.05
N ALA A 223 8.31 0.31 -6.62
CA ALA A 223 9.48 -0.51 -6.93
C ALA A 223 10.14 -1.13 -5.68
N GLN A 224 9.89 -0.58 -4.49
CA GLN A 224 10.46 -1.03 -3.22
C GLN A 224 9.56 -2.05 -2.50
N VAL A 225 8.30 -2.20 -2.92
CA VAL A 225 7.37 -3.14 -2.28
C VAL A 225 7.84 -4.59 -2.48
N PRO A 226 8.03 -5.36 -1.39
CA PRO A 226 8.47 -6.75 -1.49
C PRO A 226 7.52 -7.62 -2.33
N LEU A 227 8.03 -8.21 -3.40
CA LEU A 227 7.29 -9.10 -4.29
C LEU A 227 7.28 -10.54 -3.73
N ASP A 228 6.68 -10.74 -2.56
CA ASP A 228 6.75 -12.01 -1.81
C ASP A 228 5.80 -13.10 -2.32
N ASN A 229 4.68 -12.73 -2.92
CA ASN A 229 3.69 -13.67 -3.43
C ASN A 229 3.00 -13.12 -4.68
N GLU A 230 2.33 -14.02 -5.42
CA GLU A 230 1.64 -13.66 -6.66
C GLU A 230 0.44 -12.73 -6.42
N THR A 231 -0.20 -12.79 -5.25
CA THR A 231 -1.33 -11.91 -4.90
C THR A 231 -0.91 -10.45 -4.79
N VAL A 232 0.19 -10.16 -4.08
CA VAL A 232 0.75 -8.81 -3.94
C VAL A 232 1.15 -8.28 -5.30
N ALA A 233 1.89 -9.06 -6.08
CA ALA A 233 2.34 -8.63 -7.39
C ALA A 233 1.18 -8.41 -8.37
N THR A 234 0.11 -9.21 -8.31
CA THR A 234 -1.09 -9.00 -9.15
C THR A 234 -1.79 -7.71 -8.77
N LYS A 235 -1.90 -7.42 -7.48
CA LYS A 235 -2.48 -6.16 -6.98
C LYS A 235 -1.62 -4.96 -7.36
N LEU A 236 -0.30 -5.05 -7.28
CA LEU A 236 0.60 -4.00 -7.74
C LEU A 236 0.44 -3.74 -9.23
N CYS A 237 0.36 -4.79 -10.07
CA CYS A 237 0.09 -4.59 -11.49
C CYS A 237 -1.23 -3.89 -11.76
N SER A 238 -2.33 -4.28 -11.09
CA SER A 238 -3.62 -3.60 -11.28
C SER A 238 -3.58 -2.14 -10.84
N LEU A 239 -2.83 -1.84 -9.78
CA LEU A 239 -2.67 -0.46 -9.31
C LEU A 239 -1.80 0.36 -10.28
N CYS A 240 -0.74 -0.23 -10.86
CA CYS A 240 0.01 0.41 -11.94
C CYS A 240 -0.86 0.68 -13.18
N ASP A 241 -1.79 -0.22 -13.52
CA ASP A 241 -2.74 -0.01 -14.61
C ASP A 241 -3.70 1.17 -14.33
N GLU A 242 -4.06 1.42 -13.06
CA GLU A 242 -4.93 2.56 -12.67
C GLU A 242 -4.26 3.93 -12.82
N VAL A 243 -2.92 4.00 -12.79
CA VAL A 243 -2.13 5.25 -12.88
C VAL A 243 -1.23 5.31 -14.12
N ASP A 244 -1.45 4.43 -15.10
CA ASP A 244 -0.70 4.34 -16.36
C ASP A 244 0.82 4.10 -16.21
N PHE A 245 1.25 3.40 -15.14
CA PHE A 245 2.66 3.03 -14.91
C PHE A 245 3.06 1.76 -15.66
N ASP A 246 3.00 1.82 -16.98
CA ASP A 246 3.21 0.69 -17.88
C ASP A 246 4.59 0.03 -17.73
N GLN A 247 5.65 0.84 -17.58
CA GLN A 247 7.01 0.33 -17.45
C GLN A 247 7.20 -0.42 -16.13
N THR A 248 6.79 0.19 -15.01
CA THR A 248 6.83 -0.41 -13.68
C THR A 248 6.04 -1.71 -13.62
N ARG A 249 4.87 -1.77 -14.27
CA ARG A 249 4.08 -3.01 -14.40
C ARG A 249 4.86 -4.12 -15.11
N LYS A 250 5.54 -3.81 -16.22
CA LYS A 250 6.38 -4.78 -16.94
C LYS A 250 7.56 -5.25 -16.09
N ASP A 251 8.16 -4.36 -15.32
CA ASP A 251 9.29 -4.66 -14.45
C ASP A 251 8.88 -5.57 -13.28
N ILE A 252 7.72 -5.32 -12.65
CA ILE A 252 7.13 -6.22 -11.66
C ILE A 252 6.88 -7.60 -12.27
N ALA A 253 6.32 -7.65 -13.48
CA ALA A 253 6.03 -8.90 -14.15
C ALA A 253 7.31 -9.70 -14.46
N ARG A 254 8.36 -9.03 -14.94
CA ARG A 254 9.70 -9.59 -15.16
C ARG A 254 10.29 -10.14 -13.87
N ALA A 255 10.27 -9.37 -12.78
CA ALA A 255 10.84 -9.77 -11.50
C ALA A 255 10.15 -11.03 -10.95
N MET A 256 8.82 -11.09 -11.03
CA MET A 256 8.05 -12.25 -10.62
C MET A 256 8.33 -13.49 -11.48
N ALA A 257 8.43 -13.33 -12.80
CA ALA A 257 8.75 -14.43 -13.71
C ALA A 257 10.09 -15.09 -13.33
N TYR A 258 11.15 -14.30 -13.15
CA TYR A 258 12.46 -14.82 -12.76
C TYR A 258 12.49 -15.40 -11.34
N ARG A 259 11.74 -14.81 -10.39
CA ARG A 259 11.62 -15.36 -9.03
C ARG A 259 10.98 -16.74 -9.05
N LEU A 260 9.83 -16.88 -9.72
CA LEU A 260 9.10 -18.14 -9.82
C LEU A 260 9.90 -19.21 -10.58
N LEU A 261 10.63 -18.80 -11.63
CA LEU A 261 11.54 -19.66 -12.37
C LEU A 261 12.63 -20.26 -11.47
N ARG A 262 13.24 -19.46 -10.58
CA ARG A 262 14.23 -19.94 -9.61
C ARG A 262 13.65 -20.91 -8.57
N THR A 263 12.38 -20.77 -8.24
CA THR A 263 11.68 -21.68 -7.31
C THR A 263 11.15 -22.96 -7.97
N GLY A 264 11.33 -23.13 -9.30
CA GLY A 264 10.81 -24.28 -10.04
C GLY A 264 9.31 -24.27 -10.29
N ARG A 265 8.63 -23.12 -10.11
CA ARG A 265 7.20 -22.97 -10.40
C ARG A 265 6.98 -22.57 -11.86
N TRP A 266 7.21 -23.52 -12.77
CA TRP A 266 7.29 -23.31 -14.22
C TRP A 266 6.05 -22.63 -14.84
N GLY A 267 4.86 -23.16 -14.56
CA GLY A 267 3.61 -22.62 -15.13
C GLY A 267 3.34 -21.18 -14.71
N SER A 268 3.54 -20.87 -13.43
CA SER A 268 3.45 -19.49 -12.93
C SER A 268 4.52 -18.60 -13.57
N ALA A 269 5.77 -19.06 -13.66
CA ALA A 269 6.84 -18.28 -14.29
C ALA A 269 6.52 -17.89 -15.74
N LEU A 270 5.99 -18.83 -16.54
CA LEU A 270 5.55 -18.58 -17.92
C LEU A 270 4.37 -17.61 -17.98
N SER A 271 3.37 -17.78 -17.12
CA SER A 271 2.22 -16.85 -17.05
C SER A 271 2.67 -15.41 -16.77
N TRP A 272 3.60 -15.24 -15.83
CA TRP A 272 4.18 -13.93 -15.48
C TRP A 272 5.05 -13.35 -16.60
N ALA A 273 5.82 -14.19 -17.31
CA ALA A 273 6.60 -13.77 -18.47
C ALA A 273 5.70 -13.29 -19.62
N ILE A 274 4.57 -13.95 -19.85
CA ILE A 274 3.62 -13.53 -20.90
C ILE A 274 2.98 -12.19 -20.53
N ARG A 275 2.64 -11.99 -19.25
CA ARG A 275 2.05 -10.73 -18.79
C ARG A 275 2.99 -9.52 -18.85
N SER A 276 4.31 -9.73 -18.85
CA SER A 276 5.25 -8.64 -19.10
C SER A 276 5.14 -8.09 -20.53
N ARG A 277 4.53 -8.84 -21.48
CA ARG A 277 4.43 -8.50 -22.91
C ARG A 277 5.79 -8.21 -23.55
N ASP A 278 6.83 -8.85 -23.04
CA ASP A 278 8.22 -8.68 -23.47
C ASP A 278 8.68 -10.01 -24.09
N VAL A 279 8.87 -10.00 -25.40
CA VAL A 279 9.17 -11.20 -26.19
C VAL A 279 10.49 -11.84 -25.75
N GLU A 280 11.48 -11.04 -25.38
CA GLU A 280 12.79 -11.53 -24.96
C GLU A 280 12.69 -12.29 -23.63
N ILE A 281 11.89 -11.78 -22.69
CA ILE A 281 11.64 -12.46 -21.41
C ILE A 281 10.86 -13.74 -21.63
N VAL A 282 9.82 -13.72 -22.47
CA VAL A 282 9.03 -14.92 -22.78
C VAL A 282 9.93 -16.01 -23.36
N SER A 283 10.81 -15.64 -24.31
CA SER A 283 11.77 -16.59 -24.90
C SER A 283 12.75 -17.11 -23.85
N THR A 284 13.36 -16.22 -23.06
CA THR A 284 14.34 -16.60 -22.04
C THR A 284 13.73 -17.52 -20.99
N VAL A 285 12.52 -17.22 -20.51
CA VAL A 285 11.82 -18.06 -19.53
C VAL A 285 11.41 -19.39 -20.16
N ALA A 286 10.96 -19.40 -21.42
CA ALA A 286 10.68 -20.64 -22.14
C ALA A 286 11.94 -21.52 -22.27
N ASP A 287 13.07 -20.97 -22.70
CA ASP A 287 14.34 -21.69 -22.83
C ASP A 287 14.83 -22.26 -21.49
N GLN A 288 14.66 -21.52 -20.40
CA GLN A 288 15.02 -21.98 -19.06
C GLN A 288 14.06 -23.06 -18.52
N VAL A 289 12.76 -22.96 -18.83
CA VAL A 289 11.81 -24.04 -18.53
C VAL A 289 12.15 -25.28 -19.35
N ILE A 290 12.44 -25.13 -20.64
CA ILE A 290 12.85 -26.21 -21.53
C ILE A 290 14.09 -26.91 -20.94
N SER A 291 15.17 -26.18 -20.69
CA SER A 291 16.44 -26.76 -20.23
C SER A 291 16.41 -27.38 -18.82
N ARG A 292 15.59 -26.87 -17.89
CA ARG A 292 15.64 -27.27 -16.46
C ARG A 292 14.47 -28.14 -15.99
N CYS A 293 13.34 -28.11 -16.71
CA CYS A 293 12.17 -28.89 -16.32
C CYS A 293 12.39 -30.37 -16.68
N SER A 294 11.98 -31.27 -15.78
CA SER A 294 12.04 -32.70 -16.04
C SER A 294 10.88 -33.14 -16.95
N PRO A 295 11.07 -34.16 -17.82
CA PRO A 295 10.02 -34.68 -18.72
C PRO A 295 8.70 -35.02 -18.02
N ASP A 296 8.78 -35.48 -16.77
CA ASP A 296 7.62 -35.88 -15.95
C ASP A 296 6.85 -34.69 -15.36
N GLN A 297 7.48 -33.51 -15.29
CA GLN A 297 6.83 -32.29 -14.80
C GLN A 297 6.21 -31.46 -15.92
N PHE A 298 6.61 -31.65 -17.18
CA PHE A 298 6.10 -30.85 -18.30
C PHE A 298 4.58 -30.95 -18.46
N SER A 299 4.02 -32.15 -18.34
CA SER A 299 2.58 -32.38 -18.44
C SER A 299 1.76 -31.64 -17.39
N SER A 300 2.34 -31.34 -16.23
CA SER A 300 1.70 -30.57 -15.17
C SER A 300 1.56 -29.07 -15.47
N ILE A 301 2.23 -28.56 -16.52
CA ILE A 301 2.26 -27.14 -16.90
C ILE A 301 1.05 -26.78 -17.80
N THR A 302 -0.16 -26.92 -17.26
CA THR A 302 -1.43 -26.70 -17.99
C THR A 302 -1.61 -25.29 -18.58
N VAL A 303 -0.87 -24.34 -18.01
CA VAL A 303 -0.85 -22.93 -18.43
C VAL A 303 -0.46 -22.79 -19.90
N VAL A 304 0.39 -23.67 -20.43
CA VAL A 304 0.87 -23.63 -21.82
C VAL A 304 -0.26 -23.78 -22.83
N GLU A 305 -1.33 -24.53 -22.52
CA GLU A 305 -2.47 -24.77 -23.43
C GLU A 305 -3.23 -23.50 -23.80
N HIS A 306 -3.27 -22.53 -22.88
CA HIS A 306 -4.10 -21.33 -23.00
C HIS A 306 -3.41 -20.21 -23.80
N PHE A 307 -2.14 -20.40 -24.18
CA PHE A 307 -1.30 -19.36 -24.77
C PHE A 307 -0.91 -19.66 -26.23
N THR A 308 -1.88 -20.11 -27.04
CA THR A 308 -1.67 -20.34 -28.48
C THR A 308 -1.32 -19.06 -29.26
N GLU A 309 -1.82 -17.89 -28.86
CA GLU A 309 -1.49 -16.62 -29.53
C GLU A 309 -0.03 -16.18 -29.31
N VAL A 310 0.54 -16.56 -28.15
CA VAL A 310 1.93 -16.26 -27.76
C VAL A 310 2.93 -17.07 -28.57
N MET A 311 2.49 -18.18 -29.19
CA MET A 311 3.33 -18.97 -30.10
C MET A 311 3.85 -18.14 -31.29
N LEU A 312 3.17 -17.05 -31.67
CA LEU A 312 3.64 -16.17 -32.75
C LEU A 312 4.83 -15.29 -32.33
N LEU A 313 5.18 -15.25 -31.04
CA LEU A 313 6.16 -14.32 -30.50
C LEU A 313 7.56 -14.94 -30.35
N SER A 314 7.68 -16.25 -30.11
CA SER A 314 8.98 -16.90 -29.87
C SER A 314 8.99 -18.35 -30.38
N SER A 315 10.05 -18.72 -31.11
CA SER A 315 10.31 -20.10 -31.56
C SER A 315 10.46 -21.07 -30.40
N SER A 316 11.12 -20.65 -29.32
CA SER A 316 11.25 -21.42 -28.08
C SER A 316 9.88 -21.72 -27.46
N PHE A 317 8.95 -20.77 -27.50
CA PHE A 317 7.59 -20.98 -27.00
C PHE A 317 6.77 -21.92 -27.90
N ILE A 318 6.98 -21.87 -29.23
CA ILE A 318 6.39 -22.84 -30.17
C ILE A 318 6.84 -24.26 -29.81
N PHE A 319 8.14 -24.45 -29.63
CA PHE A 319 8.71 -25.74 -29.23
C PHE A 319 8.13 -26.19 -27.89
N LEU A 320 8.14 -25.34 -26.86
CA LEU A 320 7.58 -25.63 -25.54
C LEU A 320 6.13 -26.11 -25.63
N HIS A 321 5.30 -25.42 -26.39
CA HIS A 321 3.89 -25.76 -26.56
C HIS A 321 3.67 -27.09 -27.29
N ARG A 322 4.44 -27.35 -28.36
CA ARG A 322 4.38 -28.63 -29.08
C ARG A 322 4.89 -29.79 -28.23
N TYR A 323 6.00 -29.59 -27.51
CA TYR A 323 6.56 -30.61 -26.61
C TYR A 323 5.62 -30.92 -25.44
N TYR A 324 4.98 -29.90 -24.86
CA TYR A 324 3.93 -30.08 -23.86
C TYR A 324 2.78 -30.95 -24.38
N LYS A 325 2.26 -30.66 -25.58
CA LYS A 325 1.18 -31.45 -26.20
C LYS A 325 1.60 -32.90 -26.43
N PHE A 326 2.85 -33.11 -26.88
CA PHE A 326 3.42 -34.45 -27.05
C PHE A 326 3.41 -35.22 -25.72
N ARG A 327 3.92 -34.64 -24.64
CA ARG A 327 3.95 -35.29 -23.32
C ARG A 327 2.56 -35.62 -22.79
N LYS A 328 1.58 -34.72 -22.99
CA LYS A 328 0.18 -34.97 -22.61
C LYS A 328 -0.46 -36.12 -23.39
N LEU A 329 -0.16 -36.25 -24.69
CA LEU A 329 -0.62 -37.37 -25.51
C LEU A 329 0.00 -38.70 -25.08
N LEU A 330 1.28 -38.68 -24.68
CA LEU A 330 1.99 -39.84 -24.16
C LEU A 330 1.38 -40.31 -22.83
N GLU A 331 1.03 -39.40 -21.92
CA GLU A 331 0.31 -39.74 -20.68
C GLU A 331 -1.11 -40.27 -20.91
N SER A 332 -1.75 -39.82 -21.99
CA SER A 332 -3.12 -40.24 -22.36
C SER A 332 -3.15 -41.56 -23.16
N ASP A 333 -2.03 -42.28 -23.24
CA ASP A 333 -1.83 -43.53 -24.00
C ASP A 333 -2.14 -43.43 -25.51
N GLN A 334 -2.14 -42.20 -26.07
CA GLN A 334 -2.38 -41.97 -27.51
C GLN A 334 -1.06 -42.01 -28.29
N LYS A 335 -0.37 -43.16 -28.27
CA LYS A 335 1.01 -43.33 -28.77
C LYS A 335 1.18 -42.96 -30.24
N VAL A 336 0.25 -43.35 -31.12
CA VAL A 336 0.33 -43.04 -32.56
C VAL A 336 0.34 -41.53 -32.82
N LYS A 337 -0.59 -40.79 -32.21
CA LYS A 337 -0.65 -39.32 -32.34
C LYS A 337 0.53 -38.62 -31.67
N ALA A 338 1.00 -39.16 -30.55
CA ALA A 338 2.21 -38.66 -29.89
C ALA A 338 3.43 -38.82 -30.80
N ALA A 339 3.55 -39.97 -31.48
CA ALA A 339 4.63 -40.24 -32.41
C ALA A 339 4.58 -39.34 -33.66
N GLU A 340 3.39 -39.10 -34.23
CA GLU A 340 3.20 -38.15 -35.32
C GLU A 340 3.65 -36.73 -34.93
N LEU A 341 3.22 -36.25 -33.75
CA LEU A 341 3.61 -34.91 -33.26
C LEU A 341 5.11 -34.82 -32.95
N LEU A 342 5.72 -35.91 -32.46
CA LEU A 342 7.16 -35.98 -32.21
C LEU A 342 7.97 -35.96 -33.52
N VAL A 343 7.47 -36.63 -34.57
CA VAL A 343 8.05 -36.58 -35.92
C VAL A 343 8.01 -35.15 -36.45
N GLU A 344 6.85 -34.49 -36.37
CA GLU A 344 6.69 -33.08 -36.79
C GLU A 344 7.62 -32.13 -36.01
N LEU A 345 7.81 -32.38 -34.71
CA LEU A 345 8.69 -31.58 -33.87
C LEU A 345 10.15 -31.73 -34.28
N ILE A 346 10.64 -32.96 -34.46
CA ILE A 346 12.03 -33.25 -34.80
C ILE A 346 12.38 -32.78 -36.21
N VAL A 347 11.46 -32.95 -37.16
CA VAL A 347 11.66 -32.48 -38.54
C VAL A 347 11.62 -30.95 -38.62
N SER A 348 10.98 -30.27 -37.66
CA SER A 348 11.00 -28.81 -37.60
C SER A 348 12.33 -28.29 -37.05
N ASP A 349 12.90 -27.25 -37.69
CA ASP A 349 14.13 -26.57 -37.24
C ASP A 349 13.97 -25.77 -35.93
N LEU A 350 12.93 -26.06 -35.15
CA LEU A 350 12.55 -25.36 -33.92
C LEU A 350 13.12 -26.01 -32.67
N VAL A 351 13.75 -27.19 -32.80
CA VAL A 351 14.29 -27.96 -31.68
C VAL A 351 15.61 -27.34 -31.18
N PRO A 352 15.70 -26.95 -29.90
CA PRO A 352 16.98 -26.60 -29.30
C PRO A 352 17.91 -27.83 -29.26
N ARG A 353 19.17 -27.68 -29.66
CA ARG A 353 20.14 -28.79 -29.76
C ARG A 353 20.33 -29.58 -28.45
N GLU A 354 20.13 -28.94 -27.30
CA GLU A 354 20.20 -29.59 -25.98
C GLU A 354 19.14 -30.69 -25.80
N PHE A 355 18.05 -30.63 -26.57
CA PHE A 355 16.92 -31.55 -26.50
C PHE A 355 17.02 -32.75 -27.44
N ASP A 356 17.97 -32.77 -28.39
CA ASP A 356 18.10 -33.86 -29.36
C ASP A 356 18.21 -35.22 -28.67
N VAL A 357 19.03 -35.29 -27.62
CA VAL A 357 19.26 -36.53 -26.86
C VAL A 357 17.97 -36.97 -26.13
N MET A 358 17.17 -36.03 -25.63
CA MET A 358 15.88 -36.32 -24.97
C MET A 358 14.84 -36.79 -25.98
N LEU A 359 14.68 -36.08 -27.09
CA LEU A 359 13.73 -36.44 -28.14
C LEU A 359 14.06 -37.78 -28.81
N LEU A 360 15.34 -38.09 -29.00
CA LEU A 360 15.78 -39.40 -29.47
C LEU A 360 15.43 -40.50 -28.45
N SER A 361 15.51 -40.23 -27.16
CA SER A 361 15.08 -41.20 -26.14
C SER A 361 13.57 -41.35 -26.07
N ASP A 362 12.81 -40.27 -26.21
CA ASP A 362 11.36 -40.32 -26.31
C ASP A 362 10.95 -41.15 -27.54
N LEU A 363 11.63 -40.99 -28.69
CA LEU A 363 11.45 -41.83 -29.88
C LEU A 363 11.80 -43.30 -29.62
N ILE A 364 12.94 -43.59 -28.98
CA ILE A 364 13.33 -44.97 -28.62
C ILE A 364 12.26 -45.59 -27.73
N SER A 365 11.79 -44.87 -26.71
CA SER A 365 10.79 -45.37 -25.77
C SER A 365 9.49 -45.73 -26.48
N ILE A 366 9.04 -44.89 -27.41
CA ILE A 366 7.83 -45.14 -28.20
C ILE A 366 8.04 -46.32 -29.15
N LEU A 367 9.17 -46.38 -29.87
CA LEU A 367 9.43 -47.38 -30.90
C LEU A 367 9.90 -48.75 -30.37
N SER A 368 10.32 -48.83 -29.11
CA SER A 368 10.79 -50.08 -28.50
C SER A 368 9.65 -51.05 -28.21
N GLU A 369 8.39 -50.63 -28.31
CA GLU A 369 7.25 -51.51 -28.15
C GLU A 369 7.13 -52.47 -29.33
N GLU A 370 7.18 -53.77 -29.02
CA GLU A 370 7.53 -54.76 -30.03
C GLU A 370 6.38 -55.16 -30.96
N ASP A 371 5.12 -54.75 -30.76
CA ASP A 371 3.99 -55.40 -31.46
C ASP A 371 3.10 -54.48 -32.32
N GLU A 372 3.31 -53.16 -32.34
CA GLU A 372 2.47 -52.23 -33.10
C GLU A 372 3.25 -51.37 -34.11
N VAL A 373 2.57 -51.00 -35.21
CA VAL A 373 3.06 -49.98 -36.15
C VAL A 373 2.66 -48.63 -35.58
N ILE A 374 3.64 -47.88 -35.07
CA ILE A 374 3.38 -46.64 -34.32
C ILE A 374 3.57 -45.39 -35.20
N ILE A 375 4.49 -45.45 -36.17
CA ILE A 375 4.78 -44.35 -37.10
C ILE A 375 4.39 -44.76 -38.53
N SER A 376 3.79 -43.84 -39.29
CA SER A 376 3.46 -44.06 -40.70
C SER A 376 4.70 -44.29 -41.57
N LYS A 377 4.51 -44.85 -42.78
CA LYS A 377 5.59 -45.03 -43.75
C LYS A 377 6.26 -43.70 -44.09
N ASP A 378 5.46 -42.70 -44.44
CA ASP A 378 5.91 -41.36 -44.82
C ASP A 378 6.67 -40.68 -43.68
N GLY A 379 6.14 -40.73 -42.44
CA GLY A 379 6.81 -40.18 -41.27
C GLY A 379 8.15 -40.89 -40.96
N SER A 380 8.21 -42.20 -41.15
CA SER A 380 9.45 -42.97 -40.95
C SER A 380 10.52 -42.63 -42.00
N GLU A 381 10.12 -42.45 -43.27
CA GLU A 381 11.00 -42.04 -44.36
C GLU A 381 11.53 -40.60 -44.14
N GLN A 382 10.65 -39.65 -43.82
CA GLN A 382 11.02 -38.27 -43.52
C GLN A 382 11.98 -38.15 -42.34
N LEU A 383 11.72 -38.88 -41.25
CA LEU A 383 12.55 -38.82 -40.07
C LEU A 383 13.93 -39.47 -40.31
N LEU A 384 13.99 -40.57 -41.08
CA LEU A 384 15.28 -41.14 -41.51
C LEU A 384 16.07 -40.16 -42.38
N GLU A 385 15.43 -39.47 -43.33
CA GLU A 385 16.09 -38.46 -44.16
C GLU A 385 16.64 -37.30 -43.31
N HIS A 386 15.85 -36.80 -42.37
CA HIS A 386 16.25 -35.74 -41.46
C HIS A 386 17.42 -36.18 -40.56
N LEU A 387 17.35 -37.37 -39.96
CA LEU A 387 18.42 -37.92 -39.10
C LEU A 387 19.72 -38.20 -39.86
N VAL A 388 19.69 -38.42 -41.17
CA VAL A 388 20.90 -38.53 -42.00
C VAL A 388 21.53 -37.16 -42.22
N LYS A 389 20.73 -36.12 -42.47
CA LYS A 389 21.21 -34.73 -42.57
C LYS A 389 21.78 -34.24 -41.23
N TYR A 390 21.10 -34.55 -40.13
CA TYR A 390 21.47 -34.16 -38.77
C TYR A 390 22.83 -34.74 -38.31
N GLU A 391 23.23 -35.90 -38.84
CA GLU A 391 24.54 -36.50 -38.55
C GLU A 391 25.71 -35.71 -39.14
N ALA A 392 25.48 -34.97 -40.23
CA ALA A 392 26.50 -34.14 -40.87
C ALA A 392 26.82 -32.87 -40.07
N ASP A 393 25.87 -32.37 -39.26
CA ASP A 393 25.97 -31.09 -38.54
C ASP A 393 26.51 -31.20 -37.09
N GLY A 394 26.66 -32.42 -36.55
CA GLY A 394 27.42 -32.80 -35.34
C GLY A 394 27.22 -31.97 -34.05
N PRO A 395 26.77 -32.55 -32.91
CA PRO A 395 26.63 -31.79 -31.67
C PRO A 395 27.98 -31.49 -30.97
N PHE A 396 27.97 -30.49 -30.07
CA PHE A 396 29.10 -30.09 -29.22
C PHE A 396 29.55 -31.20 -28.25
N GLN A 397 30.81 -31.11 -27.82
CA GLN A 397 31.71 -32.10 -27.21
C GLN A 397 31.24 -32.92 -25.98
N HIS A 398 30.10 -32.63 -25.33
CA HIS A 398 29.61 -33.43 -24.20
C HIS A 398 28.43 -34.32 -24.63
N ASN A 399 28.55 -35.63 -24.41
CA ASN A 399 27.59 -36.70 -24.77
C ASN A 399 27.57 -37.17 -26.25
N TYR A 400 28.63 -36.89 -27.02
CA TYR A 400 28.72 -37.35 -28.42
C TYR A 400 28.53 -38.87 -28.58
N ASP A 401 29.12 -39.68 -27.69
CA ASP A 401 29.01 -41.14 -27.75
C ASP A 401 27.59 -41.65 -27.41
N GLU A 402 26.94 -41.06 -26.41
CA GLU A 402 25.56 -41.39 -26.03
C GLU A 402 24.58 -40.99 -27.13
N TRP A 403 24.75 -39.80 -27.69
CA TRP A 403 23.96 -39.32 -28.82
C TRP A 403 24.11 -40.25 -30.03
N LYS A 404 25.35 -40.64 -30.38
CA LYS A 404 25.61 -41.55 -31.50
C LYS A 404 25.03 -42.95 -31.27
N MET A 405 25.07 -43.44 -30.03
CA MET A 405 24.43 -44.70 -29.65
C MET A 405 22.91 -44.62 -29.81
N ARG A 406 22.26 -43.59 -29.25
CA ARG A 406 20.81 -43.38 -29.38
C ARG A 406 20.39 -43.20 -30.84
N LEU A 407 21.15 -42.45 -31.63
CA LEU A 407 20.90 -42.27 -33.07
C LEU A 407 20.90 -43.60 -33.84
N ARG A 408 21.88 -44.48 -33.56
CA ARG A 408 21.93 -45.82 -34.14
C ARG A 408 20.73 -46.66 -33.74
N THR A 409 20.33 -46.61 -32.47
CA THR A 409 19.15 -47.33 -31.95
C THR A 409 17.88 -46.84 -32.63
N VAL A 410 17.66 -45.52 -32.72
CA VAL A 410 16.50 -44.94 -33.41
C VAL A 410 16.44 -45.39 -34.87
N ARG A 411 17.57 -45.34 -35.61
CA ARG A 411 17.60 -45.80 -37.00
C ARG A 411 17.23 -47.27 -37.15
N PHE A 412 17.74 -48.13 -36.27
CA PHE A 412 17.39 -49.54 -36.26
C PHE A 412 15.88 -49.76 -36.01
N LEU A 413 15.33 -49.06 -35.02
CA LEU A 413 13.90 -49.15 -34.69
C LEU A 413 13.00 -48.59 -35.80
N LEU A 414 13.39 -47.50 -36.46
CA LEU A 414 12.67 -46.95 -37.61
C LEU A 414 12.68 -47.90 -38.82
N LEU A 415 13.82 -48.55 -39.11
CA LEU A 415 13.90 -49.57 -40.15
C LEU A 415 13.03 -50.79 -39.83
N ARG A 416 12.97 -51.20 -38.55
CA ARG A 416 12.07 -52.26 -38.07
C ARG A 416 10.60 -51.84 -38.23
N ASN A 417 10.25 -50.61 -37.89
CA ASN A 417 8.91 -50.05 -38.09
C ASN A 417 8.53 -50.01 -39.58
N LEU A 418 9.43 -49.54 -40.47
CA LEU A 418 9.22 -49.55 -41.92
C LEU A 418 9.03 -50.96 -42.48
N ALA A 419 9.89 -51.90 -42.09
CA ALA A 419 9.76 -53.29 -42.51
C ALA A 419 8.37 -53.85 -42.13
N ARG A 420 7.88 -53.52 -40.93
CA ARG A 420 6.54 -53.90 -40.47
C ARG A 420 5.43 -53.28 -41.27
N VAL A 421 5.49 -51.97 -41.51
CA VAL A 421 4.49 -51.26 -42.31
C VAL A 421 4.39 -51.87 -43.71
N ILE A 422 5.54 -52.24 -44.31
CA ILE A 422 5.60 -52.89 -45.62
C ILE A 422 5.01 -54.32 -45.54
N THR A 423 5.32 -55.09 -44.51
CA THR A 423 4.76 -56.44 -44.34
C THR A 423 3.27 -56.45 -43.99
N SER A 424 2.75 -55.41 -43.33
CA SER A 424 1.33 -55.29 -43.00
C SER A 424 0.48 -54.73 -44.14
N THR A 425 1.08 -54.03 -45.11
CA THR A 425 0.41 -53.58 -46.35
C THR A 425 0.50 -54.58 -47.50
N SER A 426 1.28 -55.66 -47.35
CA SER A 426 1.42 -56.74 -48.33
C SER A 426 0.62 -58.02 -47.99
N LEU A 427 -0.17 -57.96 -46.93
CA LEU A 427 -1.27 -58.86 -46.58
C LEU A 427 -2.59 -58.12 -46.78
#